data_AF-A0A6A3ES87-F1
#
_entry.id   AF-A0A6A3ES87-F1
#
_cell.length_a   1.000
_cell.length_b   1.000
_cell.length_c   1.000
_cell.angle_alpha   90.00
_cell.angle_beta   90.00
_cell.angle_gamma   90.00
#
_symmetry.space_group_name_H-M   'P 1'
#
loop_
_entity.id
_entity.type
_entity.pdbx_description
1 polymer ?
#
loop_
_entity_poly.entity_id
_entity_poly.type
_entity_poly.pdbx_seq_one_letter_code
_entity_poly.pdbx_strand_id
1 'polypeptide(L)'
;MADIEDEDEFDELLEFLMTNWRNVRQRKMPTSSGADNTAMDASTASTRKNGGAKDDWQLAEDAKVEFDLSSGDSENVPDEDEMEEKEPIPGGVDIDLNEQAAPTIRLNPKARKVGAPRKSKAVTQAGDKSDRKWYQQAEQGRQQAGEVTLRALADALAREMPSLVDTQRRLSGLIVKFSSAESKKPKLRMLKNPVMTMDPFYLLPPKLLDACMKVLPVANPSESAIEVDGSQETRIVAKKDQVETVVIKDVRNYSRKQIETFVRIQNLKTVVLLGLELHKWLTVEGIPALSAKYHDVANQVATQVLETYPYTQIDGLPALPDFTFSMLYRVIPPTWLSDASIRALCVHLTHDFPSCRFAGFQDAVPHKTRTRRSSAAPVSKEIQDRVFQQVAEEGVECVLLPLNFHNTHWCCLMVVVSTQRIFYYDPLNQAVYLKAANAIAQHLKISGLQAYGVAAQNNPIQFDAFSCGIYVCWMFIRHVVRGPPLDMSATALPRRRFELFFYLLSGRSSRGKGWSSTRLRRPRKTRRCMRLCLQLQATLTRKMMFLQPKSRSKFASFSVLTAG
;
A
#
# COMPACT_ATOMS: atom_id res chain seq x y z
N MET A 1 -19.22 33.74 15.35
CA MET A 1 -17.80 33.89 15.73
C MET A 1 -17.56 35.10 16.63
N ALA A 2 -18.29 36.20 16.48
CA ALA A 2 -18.11 37.38 17.36
C ALA A 2 -18.63 37.17 18.81
N ASP A 3 -19.46 36.14 19.04
CA ASP A 3 -20.09 35.86 20.34
C ASP A 3 -19.59 34.54 20.98
N ILE A 4 -18.44 34.01 20.54
CA ILE A 4 -17.84 32.80 21.11
C ILE A 4 -16.84 33.26 22.18
N GLU A 5 -17.13 32.93 23.44
CA GLU A 5 -16.31 33.33 24.60
C GLU A 5 -15.21 32.30 24.93
N ASP A 6 -15.31 31.08 24.39
CA ASP A 6 -14.34 29.99 24.58
C ASP A 6 -13.36 29.92 23.38
N GLU A 7 -12.05 30.03 23.66
CA GLU A 7 -10.99 29.98 22.65
C GLU A 7 -10.93 28.61 21.96
N ASP A 8 -11.22 27.52 22.67
CA ASP A 8 -11.18 26.17 22.10
C ASP A 8 -12.37 25.96 21.12
N GLU A 9 -13.55 26.44 21.48
CA GLU A 9 -14.73 26.42 20.60
C GLU A 9 -14.53 27.32 19.37
N PHE A 10 -13.85 28.46 19.55
CA PHE A 10 -13.50 29.35 18.45
C PHE A 10 -12.53 28.70 17.46
N ASP A 11 -11.47 28.04 17.95
CA ASP A 11 -10.49 27.36 17.09
C ASP A 11 -11.11 26.17 16.34
N GLU A 12 -11.97 25.39 16.99
CA GLU A 12 -12.72 24.31 16.33
C GLU A 12 -13.67 24.84 15.24
N LEU A 13 -14.44 25.90 15.54
CA LEU A 13 -15.32 26.51 14.53
C LEU A 13 -14.53 27.16 13.40
N LEU A 14 -13.39 27.78 13.69
CA LEU A 14 -12.52 28.38 12.69
C LEU A 14 -11.91 27.29 11.79
N GLU A 15 -11.45 26.18 12.36
CA GLU A 15 -10.94 25.04 11.59
C GLU A 15 -12.04 24.44 10.70
N PHE A 16 -13.26 24.29 11.23
CA PHE A 16 -14.43 23.83 10.47
C PHE A 16 -14.78 24.78 9.32
N LEU A 17 -14.85 26.08 9.59
CA LEU A 17 -15.23 27.10 8.62
C LEU A 17 -14.14 27.23 7.54
N MET A 18 -12.87 27.23 7.90
CA MET A 18 -11.75 27.21 6.96
C MET A 18 -11.74 25.94 6.11
N THR A 19 -12.07 24.79 6.69
CA THR A 19 -12.19 23.51 5.96
C THR A 19 -13.35 23.55 4.97
N ASN A 20 -14.53 24.03 5.38
CA ASN A 20 -15.69 24.15 4.48
C ASN A 20 -15.46 25.15 3.36
N TRP A 21 -14.87 26.30 3.68
CA TRP A 21 -14.61 27.33 2.69
C TRP A 21 -13.54 26.90 1.67
N ARG A 22 -12.56 26.08 2.10
CA ARG A 22 -11.64 25.36 1.20
C ARG A 22 -12.39 24.36 0.30
N ASN A 23 -13.26 23.53 0.87
CA ASN A 23 -14.05 22.54 0.12
C ASN A 23 -14.92 23.17 -0.97
N VAL A 24 -15.55 24.32 -0.68
CA VAL A 24 -16.37 25.09 -1.63
C VAL A 24 -15.52 25.64 -2.77
N ARG A 25 -14.39 26.28 -2.48
CA ARG A 25 -13.49 26.84 -3.50
C ARG A 25 -12.92 25.80 -4.45
N GLN A 26 -12.72 24.58 -3.94
CA GLN A 26 -12.07 23.50 -4.68
C GLN A 26 -13.07 22.53 -5.32
N ARG A 27 -14.38 22.89 -5.35
CA ARG A 27 -15.47 22.12 -5.98
C ARG A 27 -15.44 20.64 -5.58
N LYS A 28 -15.25 20.36 -4.29
CA LYS A 28 -15.30 18.98 -3.78
C LYS A 28 -16.65 18.35 -4.15
N MET A 29 -16.64 17.22 -4.83
CA MET A 29 -17.87 16.47 -5.15
C MET A 29 -18.46 15.94 -3.84
N PRO A 30 -19.71 16.25 -3.49
CA PRO A 30 -20.33 15.70 -2.29
C PRO A 30 -20.47 14.18 -2.45
N THR A 31 -19.95 13.42 -1.48
CA THR A 31 -20.34 12.03 -1.31
C THR A 31 -21.81 12.02 -0.90
N SER A 32 -22.67 11.43 -1.72
CA SER A 32 -24.09 11.26 -1.40
C SER A 32 -24.25 10.26 -0.24
N SER A 33 -24.04 10.73 0.98
CA SER A 33 -24.42 10.02 2.18
C SER A 33 -24.76 11.05 3.26
N GLY A 34 -26.06 11.39 3.34
CA GLY A 34 -26.63 12.18 4.42
C GLY A 34 -26.93 13.63 4.05
N ALA A 35 -28.05 13.86 3.35
CA ALA A 35 -28.80 15.10 3.47
C ALA A 35 -30.28 14.80 3.20
N ASP A 36 -31.11 15.21 4.16
CA ASP A 36 -32.55 15.06 4.19
C ASP A 36 -33.27 15.72 3.00
N ASN A 37 -34.48 15.23 2.77
CA ASN A 37 -35.43 15.70 1.77
C ASN A 37 -35.67 17.21 1.87
N THR A 38 -35.41 17.95 0.79
CA THR A 38 -36.33 18.96 0.27
C THR A 38 -35.95 19.28 -1.17
N ALA A 39 -36.91 19.02 -2.07
CA ALA A 39 -36.78 19.29 -3.49
C ALA A 39 -36.87 20.78 -3.79
N MET A 40 -36.09 21.27 -4.77
CA MET A 40 -36.63 22.11 -5.83
C MET A 40 -35.85 21.93 -7.12
N ASP A 41 -36.66 22.00 -8.17
CA ASP A 41 -36.45 21.66 -9.58
C ASP A 41 -35.47 22.62 -10.28
N ALA A 42 -34.57 22.08 -11.11
CA ALA A 42 -33.95 22.83 -12.20
C ALA A 42 -33.33 21.85 -13.21
N SER A 43 -34.18 21.44 -14.15
CA SER A 43 -33.80 20.72 -15.37
C SER A 43 -32.82 21.52 -16.22
N THR A 44 -31.68 20.92 -16.59
CA THR A 44 -31.04 21.16 -17.90
C THR A 44 -30.32 19.89 -18.36
N ALA A 45 -30.81 19.34 -19.46
CA ALA A 45 -30.22 18.22 -20.17
C ALA A 45 -28.97 18.66 -20.95
N SER A 46 -27.90 17.87 -20.88
CA SER A 46 -26.88 17.85 -21.94
C SER A 46 -26.37 16.42 -22.13
N THR A 47 -26.61 15.97 -23.34
CA THR A 47 -26.48 14.61 -23.88
C THR A 47 -25.02 14.14 -23.90
N ARG A 48 -24.68 13.10 -23.11
CA ARG A 48 -23.41 12.36 -23.28
C ARG A 48 -23.63 11.18 -24.23
N LYS A 49 -22.93 11.23 -25.37
CA LYS A 49 -22.77 10.10 -26.29
C LYS A 49 -21.91 9.00 -25.63
N ASN A 50 -22.34 7.77 -25.85
CA ASN A 50 -21.64 6.52 -25.55
C ASN A 50 -20.19 6.51 -26.05
N GLY A 51 -19.28 6.00 -25.22
CA GLY A 51 -17.97 5.48 -25.62
C GLY A 51 -17.74 4.16 -24.89
N GLY A 52 -17.50 3.09 -25.66
CA GLY A 52 -17.56 1.70 -25.25
C GLY A 52 -16.52 1.25 -24.20
N ALA A 53 -16.79 0.06 -23.68
CA ALA A 53 -15.92 -0.66 -22.75
C ALA A 53 -14.51 -0.79 -23.33
N LYS A 54 -13.52 -0.29 -22.58
CA LYS A 54 -12.11 -0.63 -22.81
C LYS A 54 -11.83 -1.95 -22.10
N ASP A 55 -11.12 -2.84 -22.79
CA ASP A 55 -10.73 -4.15 -22.27
C ASP A 55 -9.79 -4.03 -21.05
N ASP A 56 -10.02 -4.86 -20.03
CA ASP A 56 -9.32 -4.88 -18.74
C ASP A 56 -7.78 -5.00 -18.85
N TRP A 57 -7.27 -5.51 -19.98
CA TRP A 57 -5.84 -5.60 -20.26
C TRP A 57 -5.16 -4.25 -20.43
N GLN A 58 -5.86 -3.27 -21.00
CA GLN A 58 -5.30 -1.94 -21.26
C GLN A 58 -5.13 -1.14 -19.95
N LEU A 59 -6.04 -1.34 -18.98
CA LEU A 59 -6.01 -0.67 -17.68
C LEU A 59 -4.76 -1.04 -16.85
N ALA A 60 -4.32 -2.29 -16.92
CA ALA A 60 -3.15 -2.77 -16.17
C ALA A 60 -1.82 -2.27 -16.77
N GLU A 61 -1.75 -2.12 -18.09
CA GLU A 61 -0.56 -1.62 -18.77
C GLU A 61 -0.47 -0.08 -18.67
N ASP A 62 -1.62 0.61 -18.82
CA ASP A 62 -1.74 2.05 -18.58
C ASP A 62 -1.38 2.42 -17.13
N ALA A 63 -1.72 1.56 -16.16
CA ALA A 63 -1.34 1.74 -14.76
C ALA A 63 0.17 1.59 -14.50
N LYS A 64 0.90 0.80 -15.30
CA LYS A 64 2.37 0.75 -15.20
C LYS A 64 3.00 2.02 -15.77
N VAL A 65 2.52 2.46 -16.93
CA VAL A 65 3.00 3.68 -17.58
C VAL A 65 2.75 4.91 -16.70
N GLU A 66 1.60 5.02 -16.03
CA GLU A 66 1.29 6.16 -15.16
C GLU A 66 2.16 6.21 -13.88
N PHE A 67 2.67 5.07 -13.41
CA PHE A 67 3.59 5.01 -12.26
C PHE A 67 5.08 5.10 -12.66
N ASP A 68 5.44 4.72 -13.89
CA ASP A 68 6.81 4.68 -14.41
C ASP A 68 7.22 5.92 -15.24
N LEU A 69 6.43 6.99 -15.28
CA LEU A 69 6.86 8.28 -15.85
C LEU A 69 7.93 8.96 -14.96
N SER A 70 9.14 8.41 -15.00
CA SER A 70 10.38 9.14 -14.76
C SER A 70 10.54 10.15 -15.91
N SER A 71 10.21 11.41 -15.64
CA SER A 71 10.46 12.51 -16.57
C SER A 71 11.97 12.72 -16.71
N GLY A 72 12.53 12.28 -17.85
CA GLY A 72 13.88 12.61 -18.27
C GLY A 72 14.08 14.11 -18.39
N ASP A 73 15.13 14.60 -17.73
CA ASP A 73 15.67 15.94 -17.87
C ASP A 73 16.58 15.91 -19.12
N SER A 74 16.11 16.47 -20.23
CA SER A 74 16.95 16.74 -21.40
C SER A 74 17.09 18.24 -21.48
N GLU A 75 18.20 18.72 -20.92
CA GLU A 75 18.70 20.07 -21.17
C GLU A 75 19.23 20.10 -22.61
N ASN A 76 18.43 20.66 -23.54
CA ASN A 76 18.97 21.14 -24.80
C ASN A 76 19.70 22.45 -24.52
N VAL A 77 21.03 22.37 -24.52
CA VAL A 77 21.93 23.52 -24.66
C VAL A 77 21.95 23.91 -26.14
N PRO A 78 21.69 25.16 -26.53
CA PRO A 78 22.15 25.67 -27.82
C PRO A 78 23.55 26.22 -27.65
N ASP A 79 24.48 25.66 -28.44
CA ASP A 79 25.82 26.19 -28.67
C ASP A 79 25.79 27.60 -29.29
N GLU A 80 26.88 28.31 -29.07
CA GLU A 80 27.18 29.67 -29.49
C GLU A 80 27.32 29.82 -31.03
N ASP A 81 27.11 31.07 -31.46
CA ASP A 81 27.51 31.69 -32.72
C ASP A 81 26.76 31.33 -34.01
N GLU A 82 25.92 32.26 -34.48
CA GLU A 82 26.09 32.87 -35.81
C GLU A 82 25.38 34.23 -35.88
N MET A 83 26.18 35.23 -36.24
CA MET A 83 25.88 36.65 -36.38
C MET A 83 25.30 36.90 -37.77
N GLU A 84 24.08 37.45 -37.86
CA GLU A 84 23.65 38.14 -39.09
C GLU A 84 22.94 39.47 -38.77
N GLU A 85 23.56 40.52 -39.27
CA GLU A 85 23.20 41.92 -39.25
C GLU A 85 22.41 42.26 -40.53
N LYS A 86 21.29 43.00 -40.42
CA LYS A 86 20.82 43.93 -41.48
C LYS A 86 19.67 44.83 -41.03
N GLU A 87 20.06 46.08 -40.74
CA GLU A 87 19.59 47.38 -41.28
C GLU A 87 18.10 47.79 -41.36
N PRO A 88 17.81 49.11 -41.24
CA PRO A 88 16.51 49.67 -40.85
C PRO A 88 15.69 50.26 -42.02
N ILE A 89 14.37 50.36 -41.85
CA ILE A 89 13.48 51.09 -42.77
C ILE A 89 13.21 52.51 -42.24
N PRO A 90 13.40 53.58 -43.03
CA PRO A 90 13.29 54.97 -42.59
C PRO A 90 11.91 55.61 -42.86
N GLY A 91 11.56 56.59 -42.03
CA GLY A 91 10.75 57.75 -42.44
C GLY A 91 9.30 57.78 -41.94
N GLY A 92 9.01 58.70 -41.01
CA GLY A 92 7.64 58.97 -40.57
C GLY A 92 7.51 60.11 -39.54
N VAL A 93 7.94 61.32 -39.95
CA VAL A 93 7.47 62.68 -39.55
C VAL A 93 7.15 62.96 -38.07
N ASP A 94 7.97 63.83 -37.49
CA ASP A 94 7.72 64.51 -36.21
C ASP A 94 6.48 65.42 -36.27
N ILE A 95 5.59 65.26 -35.29
CA ILE A 95 4.69 66.34 -34.83
C ILE A 95 4.76 66.34 -33.31
N ASP A 96 5.50 67.31 -32.77
CA ASP A 96 5.60 67.61 -31.35
C ASP A 96 4.60 68.72 -31.03
N LEU A 97 3.66 68.50 -30.10
CA LEU A 97 3.04 69.55 -29.28
C LEU A 97 2.37 68.95 -28.03
N ASN A 98 3.06 69.14 -26.90
CA ASN A 98 2.56 69.73 -25.65
C ASN A 98 2.77 68.88 -24.38
N GLU A 99 3.84 69.25 -23.69
CA GLU A 99 4.26 68.84 -22.36
C GLU A 99 3.20 69.15 -21.29
N GLN A 100 2.77 68.13 -20.56
CA GLN A 100 2.52 68.27 -19.12
C GLN A 100 3.57 67.43 -18.42
N ALA A 101 4.62 68.13 -18.00
CA ALA A 101 5.81 67.55 -17.40
C ALA A 101 5.46 66.75 -16.15
N ALA A 102 5.50 65.41 -16.27
CA ALA A 102 5.72 64.55 -15.11
C ALA A 102 7.07 64.94 -14.50
N PRO A 103 7.20 65.08 -13.16
CA PRO A 103 8.48 65.38 -12.55
C PRO A 103 9.47 64.25 -12.89
N THR A 104 10.45 64.56 -13.74
CA THR A 104 11.52 63.64 -14.08
C THR A 104 12.42 63.50 -12.87
N ILE A 105 12.16 62.49 -12.03
CA ILE A 105 13.05 62.11 -10.94
C ILE A 105 14.36 61.61 -11.56
N ARG A 106 15.36 62.48 -11.66
CA ARG A 106 16.73 62.09 -12.01
C ARG A 106 17.37 61.43 -10.80
N LEU A 107 17.21 60.11 -10.69
CA LEU A 107 17.98 59.28 -9.76
C LEU A 107 19.48 59.46 -10.05
N ASN A 108 20.24 59.82 -9.02
CA ASN A 108 21.69 60.04 -9.12
C ASN A 108 22.36 58.82 -9.77
N PRO A 109 23.06 58.97 -10.91
CA PRO A 109 23.70 57.84 -11.61
C PRO A 109 24.85 57.20 -10.82
N LYS A 110 25.34 57.88 -9.76
CA LYS A 110 26.31 57.33 -8.80
C LYS A 110 25.65 56.72 -7.55
N ALA A 111 24.31 56.73 -7.46
CA ALA A 111 23.62 56.03 -6.37
C ALA A 111 23.81 54.52 -6.53
N ARG A 112 24.38 53.89 -5.51
CA ARG A 112 24.50 52.43 -5.43
C ARG A 112 23.09 51.85 -5.57
N LYS A 113 22.85 50.98 -6.57
CA LYS A 113 21.57 50.27 -6.74
C LYS A 113 21.31 49.46 -5.47
N VAL A 114 20.50 50.01 -4.56
CA VAL A 114 20.05 49.36 -3.34
C VAL A 114 18.72 48.70 -3.63
N GLY A 115 18.76 47.37 -3.74
CA GLY A 115 17.60 46.54 -4.06
C GLY A 115 18.06 45.18 -4.56
N ALA A 116 17.28 44.13 -4.26
CA ALA A 116 17.57 42.78 -4.69
C ALA A 116 17.79 42.74 -6.23
N PRO A 117 18.82 42.03 -6.73
CA PRO A 117 19.05 41.91 -8.17
C PRO A 117 17.78 41.44 -8.87
N ARG A 118 17.38 42.14 -9.95
CA ARG A 118 16.25 41.72 -10.77
C ARG A 118 16.60 40.37 -11.38
N LYS A 119 15.87 39.32 -10.98
CA LYS A 119 15.96 37.99 -11.60
C LYS A 119 15.67 38.14 -13.10
N SER A 120 16.38 37.38 -13.94
CA SER A 120 16.16 37.46 -15.38
C SER A 120 14.71 37.06 -15.71
N LYS A 121 14.07 37.85 -16.59
CA LYS A 121 12.67 37.62 -16.99
C LYS A 121 12.49 36.25 -17.64
N ALA A 122 13.48 35.77 -18.40
CA ALA A 122 13.47 34.46 -19.04
C ALA A 122 13.43 33.30 -18.03
N VAL A 123 14.29 33.34 -17.00
CA VAL A 123 14.30 32.31 -15.93
C VAL A 123 13.01 32.34 -15.12
N THR A 124 12.46 33.54 -14.89
CA THR A 124 11.18 33.70 -14.17
C THR A 124 10.01 33.11 -14.98
N GLN A 125 9.92 33.42 -16.29
CA GLN A 125 8.87 32.88 -17.16
C GLN A 125 8.95 31.37 -17.38
N ALA A 126 10.16 30.80 -17.46
CA ALA A 126 10.35 29.35 -17.56
C ALA A 126 9.88 28.65 -16.26
N GLY A 127 10.24 29.23 -15.10
CA GLY A 127 9.74 28.81 -13.79
C GLY A 127 8.21 28.82 -13.73
N ASP A 128 7.58 29.94 -14.07
CA ASP A 128 6.11 30.10 -14.03
C ASP A 128 5.36 29.11 -14.94
N LYS A 129 5.90 28.83 -16.14
CA LYS A 129 5.34 27.82 -17.06
C LYS A 129 5.41 26.42 -16.45
N SER A 130 6.54 26.06 -15.86
CA SER A 130 6.71 24.76 -15.19
C SER A 130 5.77 24.62 -13.99
N ASP A 131 5.66 25.66 -13.16
CA ASP A 131 4.80 25.67 -11.98
C ASP A 131 3.32 25.57 -12.35
N ARG A 132 2.91 26.20 -13.46
CA ARG A 132 1.54 26.07 -13.99
C ARG A 132 1.23 24.65 -14.46
N LYS A 133 2.17 23.97 -15.13
CA LYS A 133 2.02 22.57 -15.54
C LYS A 133 1.83 21.67 -14.31
N TRP A 134 2.66 21.85 -13.29
CA TRP A 134 2.54 21.11 -12.03
C TRP A 134 1.21 21.38 -11.32
N TYR A 135 0.75 22.63 -11.31
CA TYR A 135 -0.53 22.98 -10.72
C TYR A 135 -1.70 22.30 -11.44
N GLN A 136 -1.71 22.33 -12.77
CA GLN A 136 -2.76 21.66 -13.56
C GLN A 136 -2.78 20.14 -13.35
N GLN A 137 -1.61 19.50 -13.32
CA GLN A 137 -1.50 18.07 -13.00
C GLN A 137 -1.99 17.75 -11.58
N ALA A 138 -1.64 18.58 -10.60
CA ALA A 138 -2.10 18.39 -9.22
C ALA A 138 -3.62 18.60 -9.08
N GLU A 139 -4.21 19.55 -9.81
CA GLU A 139 -5.67 19.74 -9.86
C GLU A 139 -6.39 18.54 -10.48
N GLN A 140 -5.87 18.00 -11.59
CA GLN A 140 -6.39 16.77 -12.19
C GLN A 140 -6.29 15.60 -11.20
N GLY A 141 -5.15 15.47 -10.52
CA GLY A 141 -4.93 14.46 -9.50
C GLY A 141 -5.90 14.57 -8.33
N ARG A 142 -6.19 15.80 -7.85
CA ARG A 142 -7.21 16.05 -6.81
C ARG A 142 -8.60 15.62 -7.26
N GLN A 143 -8.99 15.99 -8.47
CA GLN A 143 -10.29 15.60 -9.04
C GLN A 143 -10.43 14.07 -9.11
N GLN A 144 -9.37 13.39 -9.54
CA GLN A 144 -9.36 11.93 -9.64
C GLN A 144 -9.36 11.22 -8.28
N ALA A 145 -8.64 11.78 -7.30
CA ALA A 145 -8.62 11.28 -5.93
C ALA A 145 -9.95 11.52 -5.17
N GLY A 146 -10.75 12.49 -5.64
CA GLY A 146 -11.96 12.96 -4.97
C GLY A 146 -11.69 13.77 -3.70
N GLU A 147 -10.44 14.15 -3.46
CA GLU A 147 -9.99 14.81 -2.24
C GLU A 147 -8.97 15.92 -2.54
N VAL A 148 -8.93 16.92 -1.66
CA VAL A 148 -8.17 18.15 -1.89
C VAL A 148 -6.83 18.19 -1.19
N THR A 149 -6.66 17.41 -0.12
CA THR A 149 -5.40 17.24 0.60
C THR A 149 -5.02 15.76 0.65
N LEU A 150 -3.72 15.48 0.72
CA LEU A 150 -3.23 14.11 0.81
C LEU A 150 -3.67 13.42 2.12
N ARG A 151 -3.77 14.21 3.19
CA ARG A 151 -4.31 13.77 4.49
C ARG A 151 -5.75 13.30 4.36
N ALA A 152 -6.61 14.13 3.77
CA ALA A 152 -8.02 13.80 3.56
C ALA A 152 -8.18 12.56 2.66
N LEU A 153 -7.34 12.42 1.64
CA LEU A 153 -7.29 11.21 0.81
C LEU A 153 -6.95 9.95 1.63
N ALA A 154 -5.89 10.01 2.44
CA ALA A 154 -5.48 8.88 3.28
C ALA A 154 -6.60 8.47 4.25
N ASP A 155 -7.25 9.45 4.88
CA ASP A 155 -8.32 9.22 5.86
C ASP A 155 -9.61 8.72 5.18
N ALA A 156 -9.95 9.23 4.00
CA ALA A 156 -11.07 8.75 3.19
C ALA A 156 -10.88 7.29 2.74
N LEU A 157 -9.70 6.95 2.21
CA LEU A 157 -9.39 5.58 1.77
C LEU A 157 -9.49 4.57 2.93
N ALA A 158 -9.01 4.96 4.11
CA ALA A 158 -9.07 4.09 5.29
C ALA A 158 -10.50 3.93 5.86
N ARG A 159 -11.31 4.99 5.81
CA ARG A 159 -12.70 4.96 6.28
C ARG A 159 -13.63 4.21 5.31
N GLU A 160 -13.50 4.51 4.02
CA GLU A 160 -14.39 3.95 2.99
C GLU A 160 -14.02 2.51 2.65
N MET A 161 -12.71 2.19 2.67
CA MET A 161 -12.14 0.92 2.24
C MET A 161 -12.67 0.52 0.85
N PRO A 162 -12.38 1.32 -0.19
CA PRO A 162 -12.88 1.04 -1.54
C PRO A 162 -12.19 -0.18 -2.16
N SER A 163 -12.65 -0.64 -3.32
CA SER A 163 -12.03 -1.76 -4.04
C SER A 163 -10.55 -1.50 -4.36
N LEU A 164 -9.78 -2.53 -4.68
CA LEU A 164 -8.37 -2.38 -5.10
C LEU A 164 -8.27 -1.46 -6.32
N VAL A 165 -9.18 -1.64 -7.29
CA VAL A 165 -9.23 -0.86 -8.53
C VAL A 165 -9.60 0.60 -8.25
N ASP A 166 -10.61 0.84 -7.41
CA ASP A 166 -10.98 2.21 -7.01
C ASP A 166 -9.85 2.88 -6.22
N THR A 167 -9.14 2.13 -5.37
CA THR A 167 -7.98 2.62 -4.63
C THR A 167 -6.87 3.01 -5.59
N GLN A 168 -6.55 2.17 -6.59
CA GLN A 168 -5.58 2.51 -7.63
C GLN A 168 -5.98 3.79 -8.36
N ARG A 169 -7.23 3.86 -8.84
CA ARG A 169 -7.73 5.04 -9.58
C ARG A 169 -7.55 6.32 -8.78
N ARG A 170 -7.90 6.31 -7.49
CA ARG A 170 -7.80 7.49 -6.62
C ARG A 170 -6.36 7.89 -6.30
N LEU A 171 -5.43 6.93 -6.34
CA LEU A 171 -4.01 7.18 -6.08
C LEU A 171 -3.22 7.53 -7.35
N SER A 172 -3.70 7.19 -8.54
CA SER A 172 -2.92 7.30 -9.79
C SER A 172 -2.52 8.75 -10.10
N GLY A 173 -3.43 9.71 -9.86
CA GLY A 173 -3.17 11.14 -10.02
C GLY A 173 -2.19 11.78 -9.03
N LEU A 174 -1.61 11.02 -8.09
CA LEU A 174 -0.58 11.52 -7.18
C LEU A 174 0.81 11.52 -7.82
N ILE A 175 1.31 12.72 -8.11
CA ILE A 175 2.63 12.95 -8.67
C ILE A 175 3.74 12.84 -7.61
N VAL A 176 4.94 12.42 -8.03
CA VAL A 176 6.17 12.52 -7.24
C VAL A 176 6.90 13.80 -7.63
N LYS A 177 7.26 14.64 -6.66
CA LYS A 177 7.98 15.89 -6.90
C LYS A 177 9.41 15.84 -6.36
N PHE A 178 10.26 16.73 -6.86
CA PHE A 178 11.64 16.92 -6.36
C PHE A 178 12.56 15.72 -6.59
N SER A 179 12.45 15.03 -7.72
CA SER A 179 13.36 13.95 -8.12
C SER A 179 14.84 14.36 -8.04
N SER A 180 15.17 15.58 -8.46
CA SER A 180 16.53 16.14 -8.35
C SER A 180 17.05 16.30 -6.91
N ALA A 181 16.16 16.22 -5.91
CA ALA A 181 16.51 16.28 -4.49
C ALA A 181 16.52 14.91 -3.80
N GLU A 182 16.40 13.80 -4.54
CA GLU A 182 16.29 12.44 -3.98
C GLU A 182 17.43 12.11 -3.00
N SER A 183 18.66 12.56 -3.29
CA SER A 183 19.85 12.31 -2.46
C SER A 183 20.08 13.34 -1.35
N LYS A 184 19.18 14.31 -1.16
CA LYS A 184 19.37 15.34 -0.12
C LYS A 184 19.17 14.75 1.27
N LYS A 185 19.96 15.24 2.23
CA LYS A 185 19.90 14.81 3.63
C LYS A 185 18.92 15.71 4.41
N PRO A 186 17.76 15.20 4.86
CA PRO A 186 16.86 15.95 5.72
C PRO A 186 17.49 16.19 7.09
N LYS A 187 17.06 17.26 7.77
CA LYS A 187 17.48 17.57 9.14
C LYS A 187 16.25 17.80 10.01
N LEU A 188 16.19 17.12 11.15
CA LEU A 188 15.20 17.43 12.18
C LEU A 188 15.60 18.71 12.91
N ARG A 189 14.68 19.66 13.03
CA ARG A 189 14.88 20.92 13.76
C ARG A 189 13.62 21.28 14.54
N MET A 190 13.82 21.82 15.74
CA MET A 190 12.77 22.50 16.49
C MET A 190 12.79 23.98 16.08
N LEU A 191 11.75 24.43 15.39
CA LEU A 191 11.67 25.78 14.87
C LEU A 191 10.49 26.52 15.53
N LYS A 192 10.69 27.78 15.91
CA LYS A 192 9.60 28.66 16.30
C LYS A 192 8.95 29.21 15.02
N ASN A 193 7.65 29.03 14.86
CA ASN A 193 6.86 29.49 13.70
C ASN A 193 7.46 29.10 12.33
N PRO A 194 7.72 27.81 12.06
CA PRO A 194 8.25 27.40 10.76
C PRO A 194 7.24 27.70 9.64
N VAL A 195 7.72 28.25 8.53
CA VAL A 195 6.95 28.28 7.28
C VAL A 195 6.90 26.86 6.72
N MET A 196 5.80 26.18 6.97
CA MET A 196 5.54 24.82 6.48
C MET A 196 4.95 24.83 5.08
N THR A 197 5.16 23.74 4.36
CA THR A 197 4.41 23.49 3.13
C THR A 197 2.94 23.28 3.48
N MET A 198 2.06 24.16 3.03
CA MET A 198 0.62 23.97 3.24
C MET A 198 0.08 22.93 2.26
N ASP A 199 -0.68 21.97 2.77
CA ASP A 199 -1.49 20.99 2.03
C ASP A 199 -0.82 20.38 0.78
N PRO A 200 0.32 19.67 0.94
CA PRO A 200 0.95 19.01 -0.19
C PRO A 200 0.01 17.95 -0.78
N PHE A 201 -0.20 18.01 -2.09
CA PHE A 201 -0.92 17.01 -2.88
C PHE A 201 0.03 16.38 -3.90
N TYR A 202 1.09 15.76 -3.40
CA TYR A 202 2.14 15.05 -4.13
C TYR A 202 2.91 14.17 -3.14
N LEU A 203 3.81 13.33 -3.63
CA LEU A 203 4.74 12.54 -2.82
C LEU A 203 6.18 13.04 -2.98
N LEU A 204 6.98 12.86 -1.95
CA LEU A 204 8.44 12.98 -2.04
C LEU A 204 9.01 11.72 -2.70
N PRO A 205 10.19 11.78 -3.34
CA PRO A 205 10.83 10.61 -3.91
C PRO A 205 11.08 9.55 -2.82
N PRO A 206 10.90 8.25 -3.10
CA PRO A 206 10.96 7.20 -2.08
C PRO A 206 12.23 7.23 -1.21
N LYS A 207 13.42 7.38 -1.82
CA LYS A 207 14.67 7.43 -1.05
C LYS A 207 14.76 8.66 -0.14
N LEU A 208 14.26 9.81 -0.59
CA LEU A 208 14.22 11.02 0.23
C LEU A 208 13.21 10.85 1.37
N LEU A 209 12.06 10.23 1.11
CA LEU A 209 11.04 9.96 2.11
C LEU A 209 11.56 9.01 3.20
N ASP A 210 12.29 7.96 2.81
CA ASP A 210 12.97 7.05 3.74
C ASP A 210 14.00 7.80 4.60
N ALA A 211 14.77 8.71 4.00
CA ALA A 211 15.70 9.55 4.73
C ALA A 211 14.96 10.48 5.72
N CYS A 212 13.78 10.99 5.36
CA CYS A 212 12.97 11.81 6.25
C CYS A 212 12.44 11.01 7.45
N MET A 213 12.03 9.76 7.23
CA MET A 213 11.60 8.88 8.33
C MET A 213 12.74 8.54 9.27
N LYS A 214 13.95 8.30 8.74
CA LYS A 214 15.13 7.94 9.56
C LYS A 214 15.58 9.05 10.50
N VAL A 215 15.27 10.32 10.21
CA VAL A 215 15.62 11.44 11.11
C VAL A 215 14.55 11.71 12.18
N LEU A 216 13.36 11.13 12.04
CA LEU A 216 12.30 11.27 13.03
C LEU A 216 12.55 10.29 14.18
N PRO A 217 12.54 10.74 15.44
CA PRO A 217 12.58 9.81 16.57
C PRO A 217 11.34 8.91 16.55
N VAL A 218 11.52 7.67 17.02
CA VAL A 218 10.43 6.72 17.24
C VAL A 218 9.43 7.39 18.17
N ALA A 219 8.18 7.52 17.72
CA ALA A 219 7.13 8.00 18.58
C ALA A 219 6.90 6.93 19.67
N ASN A 220 7.14 7.27 20.93
CA ASN A 220 6.58 6.50 22.04
C ASN A 220 5.12 6.93 22.18
N PRO A 221 4.14 6.12 21.75
CA PRO A 221 2.76 6.33 22.19
C PRO A 221 2.71 6.28 23.72
N SER A 222 1.73 6.96 24.32
CA SER A 222 1.49 6.94 25.76
C SER A 222 1.34 5.52 26.32
N GLU A 223 0.86 4.58 25.51
CA GLU A 223 0.72 3.15 25.84
C GLU A 223 2.06 2.39 25.95
N SER A 224 3.15 2.92 25.39
CA SER A 224 4.50 2.31 25.45
C SER A 224 5.54 3.26 26.03
N ALA A 225 5.10 4.25 26.81
CA ALA A 225 5.99 5.18 27.47
C ALA A 225 6.83 4.44 28.51
N ILE A 226 8.12 4.24 28.20
CA ILE A 226 9.08 3.77 29.19
C ILE A 226 9.38 4.97 30.11
N GLU A 227 8.88 4.93 31.35
CA GLU A 227 9.37 5.81 32.42
C GLU A 227 10.82 5.41 32.73
N VAL A 228 11.76 6.15 32.17
CA VAL A 228 13.17 6.04 32.54
C VAL A 228 13.40 6.97 33.72
N ASP A 229 13.51 6.38 34.91
CA ASP A 229 14.00 7.05 36.11
C ASP A 229 15.50 7.35 35.94
N GLY A 230 15.88 8.63 36.07
CA GLY A 230 17.27 9.07 36.18
C GLY A 230 18.09 9.22 34.89
N SER A 231 18.41 10.49 34.59
CA SER A 231 19.66 10.94 33.94
C SER A 231 20.06 10.38 32.57
N GLN A 232 19.32 10.77 31.53
CA GLN A 232 19.93 11.16 30.24
C GLN A 232 19.29 12.44 29.71
N GLU A 233 20.01 13.55 29.81
CA GLU A 233 19.74 14.80 29.11
C GLU A 233 20.00 14.63 27.60
N THR A 234 19.06 14.01 26.90
CA THR A 234 18.90 14.21 25.44
C THR A 234 17.43 14.36 25.04
N ARG A 235 16.53 14.60 26.00
CA ARG A 235 15.21 15.13 25.68
C ARG A 235 15.41 16.54 25.14
N ILE A 236 15.20 16.73 23.84
CA ILE A 236 14.89 18.04 23.28
C ILE A 236 13.51 18.40 23.85
N VAL A 237 13.49 18.95 25.06
CA VAL A 237 12.27 19.44 25.70
C VAL A 237 11.76 20.57 24.81
N ALA A 238 10.65 20.31 24.11
CA ALA A 238 9.99 21.30 23.29
C ALA A 238 9.65 22.50 24.18
N LYS A 239 10.26 23.66 23.92
CA LYS A 239 9.76 24.93 24.47
C LYS A 239 8.35 25.14 23.91
N LYS A 240 7.46 25.74 24.71
CA LYS A 240 6.00 25.88 24.48
C LYS A 240 5.56 26.39 23.08
N ASP A 241 6.49 26.91 22.26
CA ASP A 241 6.25 27.48 20.92
C ASP A 241 7.09 26.86 19.78
N GLN A 242 7.79 25.74 20.03
CA GLN A 242 8.65 25.13 19.02
C GLN A 242 7.99 23.91 18.37
N VAL A 243 7.96 23.92 17.04
CA VAL A 243 7.37 22.87 16.22
C VAL A 243 8.46 21.96 15.66
N GLU A 244 8.32 20.65 15.87
CA GLU A 244 9.17 19.63 15.28
C GLU A 244 9.02 19.64 13.74
N THR A 245 10.12 19.94 13.05
CA THR A 245 10.12 20.18 11.61
C THR A 245 11.23 19.43 10.91
N VAL A 246 10.88 18.70 9.86
CA VAL A 246 11.83 18.10 8.92
C VAL A 246 12.18 19.14 7.86
N VAL A 247 13.43 19.59 7.87
CA VAL A 247 13.95 20.61 6.96
C VAL A 247 14.74 19.93 5.85
N ILE A 248 14.34 20.17 4.60
CA ILE A 248 15.02 19.66 3.40
C ILE A 248 15.53 20.84 2.59
N LYS A 249 16.86 20.92 2.42
CA LYS A 249 17.51 22.04 1.73
C LYS A 249 16.99 22.18 0.29
N ASP A 250 16.61 23.39 -0.11
CA ASP A 250 16.04 23.77 -1.42
C ASP A 250 14.83 22.94 -1.87
N VAL A 251 14.21 22.21 -0.94
CA VAL A 251 12.87 21.63 -1.13
C VAL A 251 11.96 22.48 -0.28
N ARG A 252 11.57 22.04 0.93
CA ARG A 252 10.72 22.77 1.87
C ARG A 252 10.85 22.18 3.27
N ASN A 253 10.06 22.72 4.19
CA ASN A 253 9.86 22.24 5.55
C ASN A 253 8.56 21.43 5.64
N TYR A 254 8.60 20.32 6.37
CA TYR A 254 7.46 19.43 6.58
C TYR A 254 7.29 19.11 8.06
N SER A 255 6.05 18.95 8.50
CA SER A 255 5.76 18.40 9.83
C SER A 255 5.91 16.88 9.86
N ARG A 256 6.06 16.30 11.06
CA ARG A 256 5.98 14.85 11.25
C ARG A 256 4.72 14.25 10.60
N LYS A 257 3.54 14.83 10.88
CA LYS A 257 2.25 14.36 10.35
C LYS A 257 2.22 14.33 8.82
N GLN A 258 2.89 15.27 8.16
CA GLN A 258 3.00 15.30 6.69
C GLN A 258 3.90 14.17 6.18
N ILE A 259 5.08 13.98 6.78
CA ILE A 259 6.00 12.89 6.41
C ILE A 259 5.32 11.52 6.61
N GLU A 260 4.67 11.31 7.75
CA GLU A 260 3.92 10.07 8.03
C GLU A 260 2.77 9.86 7.02
N THR A 261 2.09 10.93 6.61
CA THR A 261 1.03 10.86 5.58
C THR A 261 1.62 10.48 4.21
N PHE A 262 2.78 11.04 3.83
CA PHE A 262 3.48 10.63 2.61
C PHE A 262 3.83 9.14 2.65
N VAL A 263 4.37 8.65 3.77
CA VAL A 263 4.72 7.23 3.94
C VAL A 263 3.49 6.34 3.84
N ARG A 264 2.39 6.69 4.53
CA ARG A 264 1.16 5.91 4.50
C ARG A 264 0.61 5.76 3.08
N ILE A 265 0.60 6.85 2.31
CA ILE A 265 0.15 6.82 0.92
C ILE A 265 1.13 6.08 0.01
N GLN A 266 2.44 6.27 0.18
CA GLN A 266 3.45 5.55 -0.58
C GLN A 266 3.35 4.03 -0.36
N ASN A 267 3.19 3.61 0.90
CA ASN A 267 3.00 2.20 1.24
C ASN A 267 1.72 1.63 0.62
N LEU A 268 0.61 2.38 0.68
CA LEU A 268 -0.64 1.96 0.05
C LEU A 268 -0.50 1.87 -1.47
N LYS A 269 0.20 2.81 -2.13
CA LYS A 269 0.52 2.73 -3.56
C LYS A 269 1.27 1.45 -3.89
N THR A 270 2.34 1.14 -3.15
CA THR A 270 3.13 -0.10 -3.34
C THR A 270 2.27 -1.35 -3.17
N VAL A 271 1.44 -1.39 -2.13
CA VAL A 271 0.54 -2.53 -1.87
C VAL A 271 -0.50 -2.70 -2.97
N VAL A 272 -1.07 -1.59 -3.48
CA VAL A 272 -2.05 -1.64 -4.56
C VAL A 272 -1.44 -2.18 -5.85
N LEU A 273 -0.22 -1.75 -6.20
CA LEU A 273 0.52 -2.28 -7.34
C LEU A 273 0.74 -3.79 -7.21
N LEU A 274 1.21 -4.27 -6.05
CA LEU A 274 1.37 -5.70 -5.79
C LEU A 274 0.05 -6.48 -5.94
N GLY A 275 -1.08 -5.90 -5.52
CA GLY A 275 -2.39 -6.52 -5.67
C GLY A 275 -2.81 -6.67 -7.14
N LEU A 276 -2.53 -5.66 -7.97
CA LEU A 276 -2.81 -5.70 -9.41
C LEU A 276 -1.90 -6.69 -10.13
N GLU A 277 -0.62 -6.75 -9.74
CA GLU A 277 0.33 -7.76 -10.23
C GLU A 277 -0.10 -9.17 -9.84
N LEU A 278 -0.61 -9.37 -8.60
CA LEU A 278 -1.22 -10.63 -8.20
C LEU A 278 -2.39 -10.99 -9.12
N HIS A 279 -3.32 -10.07 -9.35
CA HIS A 279 -4.46 -10.35 -10.23
C HIS A 279 -4.01 -10.75 -11.64
N LYS A 280 -3.10 -10.00 -12.24
CA LYS A 280 -2.51 -10.32 -13.55
C LYS A 280 -1.90 -11.73 -13.54
N TRP A 281 -1.08 -12.04 -12.55
CA TRP A 281 -0.46 -13.34 -12.41
C TRP A 281 -1.47 -14.48 -12.22
N LEU A 282 -2.52 -14.27 -11.41
CA LEU A 282 -3.61 -15.25 -11.23
C LEU A 282 -4.25 -15.59 -12.57
N THR A 283 -4.59 -14.58 -13.38
CA THR A 283 -5.26 -14.79 -14.67
C THR A 283 -4.37 -15.40 -15.75
N VAL A 284 -3.07 -15.07 -15.76
CA VAL A 284 -2.14 -15.48 -16.82
C VAL A 284 -1.46 -16.82 -16.53
N GLU A 285 -1.11 -17.08 -15.27
CA GLU A 285 -0.30 -18.23 -14.88
C GLU A 285 -0.98 -19.10 -13.82
N GLY A 286 -1.52 -18.48 -12.76
CA GLY A 286 -2.05 -19.20 -11.61
C GLY A 286 -3.24 -20.11 -11.95
N ILE A 287 -4.28 -19.54 -12.57
CA ILE A 287 -5.50 -20.26 -12.94
C ILE A 287 -5.24 -21.29 -14.06
N PRO A 288 -4.52 -20.95 -15.15
CA PRO A 288 -4.18 -21.94 -16.19
C PRO A 288 -3.40 -23.15 -15.68
N ALA A 289 -2.61 -23.01 -14.60
CA ALA A 289 -1.89 -24.14 -13.99
C ALA A 289 -2.80 -25.12 -13.21
N LEU A 290 -4.08 -24.81 -13.05
CA LEU A 290 -5.05 -25.66 -12.37
C LEU A 290 -5.85 -26.53 -13.34
N SER A 291 -6.42 -27.61 -12.82
CA SER A 291 -7.43 -28.37 -13.55
C SER A 291 -8.66 -27.50 -13.83
N ALA A 292 -9.22 -27.61 -15.04
CA ALA A 292 -10.36 -26.82 -15.51
C ALA A 292 -11.56 -26.82 -14.55
N LYS A 293 -11.79 -27.92 -13.82
CA LYS A 293 -12.86 -28.04 -12.82
C LYS A 293 -12.78 -27.01 -11.67
N TYR A 294 -11.64 -26.35 -11.50
CA TYR A 294 -11.44 -25.34 -10.47
C TYR A 294 -11.46 -23.90 -11.01
N HIS A 295 -11.52 -23.71 -12.33
CA HIS A 295 -11.42 -22.38 -12.95
C HIS A 295 -12.54 -21.44 -12.49
N ASP A 296 -13.77 -21.92 -12.32
CA ASP A 296 -14.89 -21.09 -11.85
C ASP A 296 -14.63 -20.48 -10.46
N VAL A 297 -14.21 -21.31 -9.51
CA VAL A 297 -13.89 -20.86 -8.14
C VAL A 297 -12.64 -19.98 -8.14
N ALA A 298 -11.65 -20.33 -8.97
CA ALA A 298 -10.42 -19.59 -9.07
C ALA A 298 -10.62 -18.17 -9.65
N ASN A 299 -11.47 -18.05 -10.67
CA ASN A 299 -11.88 -16.75 -11.24
C ASN A 299 -12.66 -15.92 -10.21
N GLN A 300 -13.57 -16.53 -9.44
CA GLN A 300 -14.28 -15.81 -8.35
C GLN A 300 -13.31 -15.21 -7.33
N VAL A 301 -12.25 -15.96 -6.99
CA VAL A 301 -11.21 -15.46 -6.06
C VAL A 301 -10.37 -14.36 -6.70
N ALA A 302 -10.03 -14.46 -7.99
CA ALA A 302 -9.34 -13.38 -8.70
C ALA A 302 -10.18 -12.09 -8.70
N THR A 303 -11.48 -12.18 -8.99
CA THR A 303 -12.40 -11.04 -8.87
C THR A 303 -12.45 -10.50 -7.43
N GLN A 304 -12.48 -11.37 -6.43
CA GLN A 304 -12.46 -10.96 -5.02
C GLN A 304 -11.22 -10.12 -4.67
N VAL A 305 -10.05 -10.43 -5.24
CA VAL A 305 -8.83 -9.62 -5.05
C VAL A 305 -9.02 -8.19 -5.55
N LEU A 306 -9.65 -8.00 -6.72
CA LEU A 306 -9.93 -6.66 -7.27
C LEU A 306 -10.99 -5.90 -6.47
N GLU A 307 -12.01 -6.60 -5.98
CA GLU A 307 -13.14 -5.99 -5.26
C GLU A 307 -12.82 -5.63 -3.80
N THR A 308 -11.69 -6.09 -3.26
CA THR A 308 -11.38 -5.98 -1.83
C THR A 308 -10.31 -4.92 -1.55
N TYR A 309 -10.55 -4.06 -0.54
CA TYR A 309 -9.55 -3.11 -0.08
C TYR A 309 -8.33 -3.84 0.51
N PRO A 310 -7.08 -3.44 0.21
CA PRO A 310 -5.90 -4.20 0.61
C PRO A 310 -5.76 -4.49 2.10
N TYR A 311 -6.17 -3.56 2.96
CA TYR A 311 -6.10 -3.74 4.42
C TYR A 311 -7.37 -4.34 5.02
N THR A 312 -8.25 -4.91 4.21
CA THR A 312 -9.39 -5.70 4.71
C THR A 312 -8.86 -6.96 5.38
N GLN A 313 -9.35 -7.24 6.59
CA GLN A 313 -9.04 -8.46 7.32
C GLN A 313 -9.56 -9.70 6.59
N ILE A 314 -8.79 -10.80 6.65
CA ILE A 314 -9.18 -12.07 6.04
C ILE A 314 -10.07 -12.84 7.01
N ASP A 315 -11.25 -13.25 6.54
CA ASP A 315 -12.19 -14.03 7.34
C ASP A 315 -11.60 -15.39 7.75
N GLY A 316 -11.77 -15.75 9.02
CA GLY A 316 -11.31 -17.03 9.57
C GLY A 316 -9.89 -17.00 10.15
N LEU A 317 -9.15 -15.90 9.96
CA LEU A 317 -7.91 -15.65 10.68
C LEU A 317 -8.18 -14.81 11.95
N PRO A 318 -7.32 -14.91 12.99
CA PRO A 318 -7.33 -14.03 14.15
C PRO A 318 -7.32 -12.55 13.74
N ALA A 319 -7.89 -11.67 14.57
CA ALA A 319 -7.91 -10.22 14.31
C ALA A 319 -6.55 -9.57 14.58
N LEU A 320 -5.52 -9.98 13.83
CA LEU A 320 -4.19 -9.39 13.88
C LEU A 320 -4.03 -8.35 12.76
N PRO A 321 -3.33 -7.22 13.00
CA PRO A 321 -3.18 -6.15 12.01
C PRO A 321 -2.56 -6.59 10.67
N ASP A 322 -1.75 -7.65 10.68
CA ASP A 322 -1.02 -8.17 9.52
C ASP A 322 -1.82 -9.19 8.69
N PHE A 323 -2.94 -9.70 9.20
CA PHE A 323 -3.84 -10.65 8.51
C PHE A 323 -4.85 -9.97 7.57
N THR A 324 -4.30 -9.15 6.68
CA THR A 324 -5.08 -8.42 5.67
C THR A 324 -4.88 -8.98 4.27
N PHE A 325 -5.77 -8.66 3.34
CA PHE A 325 -5.67 -9.06 1.92
C PHE A 325 -4.29 -8.79 1.30
N SER A 326 -3.65 -7.69 1.69
CA SER A 326 -2.32 -7.30 1.21
C SER A 326 -1.23 -8.37 1.45
N MET A 327 -1.39 -9.21 2.48
CA MET A 327 -0.45 -10.30 2.77
C MET A 327 -0.42 -11.36 1.65
N LEU A 328 -1.52 -11.50 0.90
CA LEU A 328 -1.68 -12.48 -0.16
C LEU A 328 -0.96 -12.06 -1.44
N TYR A 329 -0.71 -10.76 -1.61
CA TYR A 329 -0.13 -10.21 -2.83
C TYR A 329 1.31 -10.65 -3.05
N ARG A 330 1.98 -11.12 -1.98
CA ARG A 330 3.37 -11.62 -2.03
C ARG A 330 3.49 -13.11 -2.35
N VAL A 331 2.40 -13.77 -2.74
CA VAL A 331 2.43 -15.18 -3.15
C VAL A 331 2.97 -15.36 -4.58
N ILE A 332 3.16 -14.26 -5.32
CA ILE A 332 3.61 -14.25 -6.72
C ILE A 332 5.14 -14.18 -6.83
N PRO A 333 5.74 -14.74 -7.88
CA PRO A 333 7.13 -14.47 -8.21
C PRO A 333 7.32 -13.01 -8.68
N PRO A 334 8.50 -12.37 -8.50
CA PRO A 334 9.66 -12.82 -7.73
C PRO A 334 9.62 -12.33 -6.27
N THR A 335 8.46 -12.40 -5.60
CA THR A 335 8.31 -11.86 -4.23
C THR A 335 8.47 -12.92 -3.14
N TRP A 336 8.98 -12.50 -1.99
CA TRP A 336 9.12 -13.33 -0.78
C TRP A 336 7.85 -13.31 0.05
N LEU A 337 7.46 -14.45 0.62
CA LEU A 337 6.40 -14.48 1.62
C LEU A 337 6.80 -13.66 2.86
N SER A 338 5.79 -13.03 3.45
CA SER A 338 5.92 -12.34 4.73
C SER A 338 5.75 -13.29 5.91
N ASP A 339 6.22 -12.87 7.08
CA ASP A 339 5.95 -13.52 8.37
C ASP A 339 4.44 -13.74 8.57
N ALA A 340 3.61 -12.76 8.20
CA ALA A 340 2.16 -12.89 8.26
C ALA A 340 1.66 -14.07 7.42
N SER A 341 2.18 -14.24 6.20
CA SER A 341 1.79 -15.35 5.31
C SER A 341 2.12 -16.72 5.93
N ILE A 342 3.31 -16.87 6.50
CA ILE A 342 3.73 -18.12 7.14
C ILE A 342 2.95 -18.34 8.45
N ARG A 343 2.71 -17.28 9.22
CA ARG A 343 1.91 -17.33 10.46
C ARG A 343 0.48 -17.77 10.16
N ALA A 344 -0.17 -17.19 9.14
CA ALA A 344 -1.52 -17.56 8.74
C ALA A 344 -1.61 -19.02 8.28
N LEU A 345 -0.61 -19.53 7.56
CA LEU A 345 -0.51 -20.95 7.26
C LEU A 345 -0.51 -21.78 8.55
N CYS A 346 0.40 -21.46 9.48
CA CYS A 346 0.53 -22.19 10.73
C CYS A 346 -0.77 -22.14 11.54
N VAL A 347 -1.45 -21.00 11.61
CA VAL A 347 -2.75 -20.85 12.27
C VAL A 347 -3.78 -21.78 11.64
N HIS A 348 -3.94 -21.76 10.32
CA HIS A 348 -4.87 -22.66 9.62
C HIS A 348 -4.53 -24.14 9.87
N LEU A 349 -3.24 -24.51 9.82
CA LEU A 349 -2.81 -25.89 10.10
C LEU A 349 -3.14 -26.31 11.54
N THR A 350 -2.90 -25.45 12.53
CA THR A 350 -3.22 -25.76 13.94
C THR A 350 -4.72 -25.84 14.19
N HIS A 351 -5.53 -25.07 13.45
CA HIS A 351 -6.98 -25.13 13.52
C HIS A 351 -7.54 -26.40 12.86
N ASP A 352 -7.05 -26.73 11.66
CA ASP A 352 -7.54 -27.86 10.88
C ASP A 352 -7.02 -29.21 11.40
N PHE A 353 -5.85 -29.22 12.02
CA PHE A 353 -5.19 -30.41 12.55
C PHE A 353 -4.83 -30.20 14.03
N PRO A 354 -5.70 -30.62 14.97
CA PRO A 354 -5.46 -30.45 16.40
C PRO A 354 -4.20 -31.15 16.94
N SER A 355 -3.60 -32.08 16.17
CA SER A 355 -2.32 -32.70 16.49
C SER A 355 -1.11 -31.85 16.11
N CYS A 356 -1.31 -30.67 15.51
CA CYS A 356 -0.26 -29.75 15.12
C CYS A 356 -0.16 -28.57 16.10
N ARG A 357 1.07 -28.10 16.32
CA ARG A 357 1.35 -26.85 17.08
C ARG A 357 2.28 -25.94 16.30
N PHE A 358 2.11 -24.63 16.53
CA PHE A 358 3.00 -23.59 16.03
C PHE A 358 3.79 -23.00 17.21
N ALA A 359 5.12 -23.09 17.15
CA ALA A 359 5.99 -22.62 18.22
C ALA A 359 6.29 -21.11 18.15
N GLY A 360 5.87 -20.40 17.10
CA GLY A 360 6.31 -19.03 16.84
C GLY A 360 7.51 -18.98 15.89
N PHE A 361 8.04 -17.79 15.65
CA PHE A 361 9.20 -17.58 14.80
C PHE A 361 10.48 -17.62 15.62
N GLN A 362 11.53 -18.21 15.07
CA GLN A 362 12.89 -18.11 15.62
C GLN A 362 13.76 -17.33 14.65
N ASP A 363 14.33 -16.22 15.12
CA ASP A 363 15.37 -15.51 14.37
C ASP A 363 16.64 -16.34 14.31
N ALA A 364 17.21 -16.46 13.12
CA ALA A 364 18.39 -17.25 12.87
C ALA A 364 19.49 -16.39 12.22
N VAL A 365 20.73 -16.73 12.54
CA VAL A 365 21.91 -16.06 11.99
C VAL A 365 22.64 -17.04 11.07
N PRO A 366 23.03 -16.64 9.85
CA PRO A 366 23.79 -17.51 8.95
C PRO A 366 25.12 -17.92 9.59
N HIS A 367 25.49 -19.19 9.46
CA HIS A 367 26.72 -19.69 10.04
C HIS A 367 27.96 -19.20 9.27
N LYS A 368 28.66 -18.17 9.78
CA LYS A 368 29.91 -17.68 9.15
C LYS A 368 31.07 -18.66 9.37
N THR A 369 31.92 -18.85 8.35
CA THR A 369 33.06 -19.79 8.36
C THR A 369 34.15 -19.41 9.39
N ARG A 370 34.15 -18.17 9.89
CA ARG A 370 35.18 -17.68 10.82
C ARG A 370 34.65 -16.61 11.76
N THR A 371 34.20 -17.01 12.95
CA THR A 371 34.20 -16.13 14.15
C THR A 371 34.01 -16.94 15.44
N ARG A 372 34.72 -16.48 16.48
CA ARG A 372 34.74 -16.86 17.90
C ARG A 372 33.40 -17.44 18.40
N ARG A 373 33.44 -18.55 19.17
CA ARG A 373 32.26 -19.15 19.83
C ARG A 373 31.43 -18.04 20.49
N SER A 374 30.29 -17.71 19.91
CA SER A 374 29.26 -16.96 20.60
C SER A 374 28.72 -17.86 21.70
N SER A 375 28.68 -17.36 22.94
CA SER A 375 28.05 -18.05 24.07
C SER A 375 26.52 -17.95 24.06
N ALA A 376 25.95 -17.15 23.16
CA ALA A 376 24.51 -17.00 23.04
C ALA A 376 23.89 -18.29 22.51
N ALA A 377 22.83 -18.77 23.18
CA ALA A 377 22.06 -19.91 22.72
C ALA A 377 21.50 -19.63 21.31
N PRO A 378 21.53 -20.60 20.39
CA PRO A 378 21.05 -20.42 19.01
C PRO A 378 19.51 -20.33 18.93
N VAL A 379 18.82 -20.59 20.04
CA VAL A 379 17.36 -20.54 20.17
C VAL A 379 17.03 -19.64 21.36
N SER A 380 16.04 -18.76 21.20
CA SER A 380 15.50 -17.97 22.31
C SER A 380 14.88 -18.87 23.37
N LYS A 381 14.95 -18.45 24.64
CA LYS A 381 14.48 -19.28 25.75
C LYS A 381 12.97 -19.47 25.68
N GLU A 382 12.24 -18.44 25.28
CA GLU A 382 10.80 -18.43 25.12
C GLU A 382 10.33 -19.43 24.07
N ILE A 383 11.02 -19.49 22.92
CA ILE A 383 10.70 -20.46 21.86
C ILE A 383 11.10 -21.86 22.29
N GLN A 384 12.25 -22.04 22.94
CA GLN A 384 12.68 -23.34 23.47
C GLN A 384 11.64 -23.92 24.43
N ASP A 385 11.26 -23.15 25.45
CA ASP A 385 10.32 -23.60 26.49
C ASP A 385 8.96 -23.91 25.87
N ARG A 386 8.50 -23.10 24.91
CA ARG A 386 7.25 -23.37 24.18
C ARG A 386 7.33 -24.66 23.35
N VAL A 387 8.43 -24.92 22.65
CA VAL A 387 8.61 -26.18 21.90
C VAL A 387 8.54 -27.37 22.86
N PHE A 388 9.22 -27.31 24.00
CA PHE A 388 9.21 -28.41 24.97
C PHE A 388 7.82 -28.63 25.57
N GLN A 389 7.12 -27.56 25.94
CA GLN A 389 5.75 -27.64 26.40
C GLN A 389 4.85 -28.29 25.35
N GLN A 390 4.88 -27.82 24.10
CA GLN A 390 4.03 -28.33 23.01
C GLN A 390 4.34 -29.77 22.63
N VAL A 391 5.60 -30.21 22.73
CA VAL A 391 5.99 -31.61 22.48
C VAL A 391 5.46 -32.55 23.57
N ALA A 392 5.35 -32.07 24.80
CA ALA A 392 4.83 -32.85 25.93
C ALA A 392 3.29 -32.89 25.98
N GLU A 393 2.60 -32.06 25.20
CA GLU A 393 1.15 -32.05 25.14
C GLU A 393 0.58 -33.35 24.55
N GLU A 394 -0.41 -33.91 25.22
CA GLU A 394 -1.10 -35.11 24.75
C GLU A 394 -1.78 -34.88 23.39
N GLY A 395 -1.63 -35.84 22.48
CA GLY A 395 -2.23 -35.79 21.15
C GLY A 395 -1.47 -34.93 20.12
N VAL A 396 -0.39 -34.26 20.50
CA VAL A 396 0.47 -33.53 19.54
C VAL A 396 1.35 -34.51 18.77
N GLU A 397 1.25 -34.49 17.44
CA GLU A 397 2.07 -35.29 16.52
C GLU A 397 3.21 -34.45 15.90
N CYS A 398 3.03 -33.13 15.74
CA CYS A 398 4.01 -32.27 15.07
C CYS A 398 4.02 -30.83 15.58
N VAL A 399 5.22 -30.29 15.87
CA VAL A 399 5.46 -28.89 16.20
C VAL A 399 6.22 -28.20 15.07
N LEU A 400 5.68 -27.08 14.58
CA LEU A 400 6.22 -26.28 13.47
C LEU A 400 7.02 -25.09 14.00
N LEU A 401 8.25 -24.94 13.50
CA LEU A 401 9.14 -23.85 13.87
C LEU A 401 9.78 -23.22 12.61
N PRO A 402 9.22 -22.11 12.08
CA PRO A 402 9.85 -21.34 11.02
C PRO A 402 11.08 -20.60 11.54
N LEU A 403 12.13 -20.55 10.71
CA LEU A 403 13.36 -19.83 10.97
C LEU A 403 13.47 -18.63 10.02
N ASN A 404 13.56 -17.42 10.58
CA ASN A 404 13.74 -16.20 9.80
C ASN A 404 15.21 -15.75 9.85
N PHE A 405 15.88 -15.68 8.70
CA PHE A 405 17.23 -15.11 8.62
C PHE A 405 17.17 -13.61 8.35
N HIS A 406 16.60 -12.85 9.29
CA HIS A 406 16.51 -11.39 9.23
C HIS A 406 15.92 -10.87 7.92
N ASN A 407 14.82 -11.47 7.49
CA ASN A 407 14.12 -11.17 6.24
C ASN A 407 14.98 -11.36 4.99
N THR A 408 15.99 -12.24 5.01
CA THR A 408 16.81 -12.60 3.83
C THR A 408 16.52 -14.00 3.30
N HIS A 409 16.08 -14.90 4.17
CA HIS A 409 15.83 -16.29 3.81
C HIS A 409 14.93 -16.96 4.85
N TRP A 410 14.18 -17.98 4.40
CA TRP A 410 13.32 -18.79 5.24
C TRP A 410 13.83 -20.23 5.27
N CYS A 411 13.96 -20.78 6.47
CA CYS A 411 14.14 -22.20 6.72
C CYS A 411 13.07 -22.67 7.71
N CYS A 412 13.05 -23.96 8.02
CA CYS A 412 12.20 -24.43 9.10
C CYS A 412 12.71 -25.69 9.82
N LEU A 413 12.19 -25.89 11.01
CA LEU A 413 12.24 -27.12 11.77
C LEU A 413 10.84 -27.70 11.94
N MET A 414 10.78 -29.03 12.00
CA MET A 414 9.59 -29.80 12.34
C MET A 414 9.97 -30.80 13.41
N VAL A 415 9.39 -30.69 14.60
CA VAL A 415 9.55 -31.70 15.66
C VAL A 415 8.39 -32.67 15.53
N VAL A 416 8.67 -33.88 15.07
CA VAL A 416 7.67 -34.93 14.86
C VAL A 416 7.71 -35.88 16.05
N VAL A 417 6.70 -35.76 16.91
CA VAL A 417 6.60 -36.47 18.20
C VAL A 417 6.43 -37.97 17.97
N SER A 418 5.59 -38.35 17.01
CA SER A 418 5.28 -39.76 16.70
C SER A 418 6.48 -40.60 16.29
N THR A 419 7.51 -39.99 15.69
CA THR A 419 8.75 -40.67 15.28
C THR A 419 9.95 -40.26 16.13
N GLN A 420 9.75 -39.40 17.13
CA GLN A 420 10.81 -38.79 17.93
C GLN A 420 11.92 -38.21 17.05
N ARG A 421 11.57 -37.41 16.03
CA ARG A 421 12.55 -36.78 15.13
C ARG A 421 12.41 -35.27 15.06
N ILE A 422 13.55 -34.59 15.01
CA ILE A 422 13.66 -33.17 14.68
C ILE A 422 14.19 -33.09 13.25
N PHE A 423 13.35 -32.65 12.33
CA PHE A 423 13.74 -32.35 10.97
C PHE A 423 14.15 -30.89 10.87
N TYR A 424 15.23 -30.61 10.15
CA TYR A 424 15.60 -29.26 9.74
C TYR A 424 15.67 -29.18 8.22
N TYR A 425 15.22 -28.07 7.66
CA TYR A 425 15.04 -27.90 6.23
C TYR A 425 15.47 -26.50 5.78
N ASP A 426 16.33 -26.47 4.77
CA ASP A 426 16.67 -25.27 4.01
C ASP A 426 16.29 -25.50 2.54
N PRO A 427 15.33 -24.73 1.99
CA PRO A 427 14.96 -24.81 0.58
C PRO A 427 16.14 -24.62 -0.39
N LEU A 428 17.14 -23.80 -0.07
CA LEU A 428 18.31 -23.59 -0.93
C LEU A 428 19.37 -24.68 -0.78
N ASN A 429 19.26 -25.51 0.26
CA ASN A 429 20.30 -26.44 0.67
C ASN A 429 21.70 -25.78 0.73
N GLN A 430 21.75 -24.53 1.19
CA GLN A 430 22.98 -23.75 1.29
C GLN A 430 23.64 -23.99 2.64
N ALA A 431 24.92 -24.35 2.63
CA ALA A 431 25.65 -24.77 3.83
C ALA A 431 25.57 -23.76 5.00
N VAL A 432 25.52 -22.46 4.70
CA VAL A 432 25.44 -21.37 5.69
C VAL A 432 24.14 -21.42 6.52
N TYR A 433 23.00 -21.64 5.86
CA TYR A 433 21.69 -21.70 6.50
C TYR A 433 21.41 -23.10 7.06
N LEU A 434 21.77 -24.15 6.31
CA LEU A 434 21.60 -25.53 6.74
C LEU A 434 22.37 -25.83 8.04
N LYS A 435 23.61 -25.34 8.18
CA LYS A 435 24.38 -25.48 9.42
C LYS A 435 23.75 -24.73 10.59
N ALA A 436 23.19 -23.54 10.35
CA ALA A 436 22.49 -22.79 11.38
C ALA A 436 21.20 -23.51 11.84
N ALA A 437 20.40 -24.02 10.90
CA ALA A 437 19.21 -24.81 11.20
C ALA A 437 19.55 -26.12 11.96
N ASN A 438 20.63 -26.81 11.57
CA ASN A 438 21.12 -27.98 12.31
C ASN A 438 21.58 -27.60 13.72
N ALA A 439 22.31 -26.49 13.90
CA ALA A 439 22.74 -26.04 15.22
C ALA A 439 21.55 -25.77 16.16
N ILE A 440 20.48 -25.16 15.64
CA ILE A 440 19.21 -24.97 16.36
C ILE A 440 18.57 -26.32 16.71
N ALA A 441 18.49 -27.25 15.76
CA ALA A 441 17.93 -28.59 16.00
C ALA A 441 18.72 -29.39 17.06
N GLN A 442 20.05 -29.36 16.99
CA GLN A 442 20.93 -30.01 17.96
C GLN A 442 20.80 -29.39 19.36
N HIS A 443 20.65 -28.07 19.43
CA HIS A 443 20.42 -27.39 20.70
C HIS A 443 19.12 -27.87 21.36
N LEU A 444 18.00 -27.92 20.62
CA LEU A 444 16.73 -28.45 21.14
C LEU A 444 16.87 -29.91 21.61
N LYS A 445 17.60 -30.74 20.85
CA LYS A 445 17.90 -32.12 21.25
C LYS A 445 18.64 -32.18 22.59
N ILE A 446 19.76 -31.48 22.71
CA ILE A 446 20.64 -31.58 23.89
C ILE A 446 19.95 -30.99 25.14
N SER A 447 19.19 -29.91 24.97
CA SER A 447 18.60 -29.17 26.08
C SER A 447 17.31 -29.77 26.67
N GLY A 448 16.60 -30.65 25.95
CA GLY A 448 15.34 -31.20 26.46
C GLY A 448 14.68 -32.30 25.63
N LEU A 449 15.14 -32.52 24.40
CA LEU A 449 14.61 -33.57 23.51
C LEU A 449 15.68 -34.66 23.24
N GLN A 450 16.37 -35.14 24.28
CA GLN A 450 17.56 -36.00 24.11
C GLN A 450 17.25 -37.32 23.40
N ALA A 451 16.04 -37.85 23.60
CA ALA A 451 15.54 -39.06 22.93
C ALA A 451 15.32 -38.87 21.42
N TYR A 452 15.26 -37.63 20.92
CA TYR A 452 14.91 -37.35 19.54
C TYR A 452 16.12 -37.50 18.60
N GLY A 453 15.89 -38.07 17.42
CA GLY A 453 16.86 -38.08 16.32
C GLY A 453 16.82 -36.78 15.52
N VAL A 454 17.96 -36.23 15.12
CA VAL A 454 18.02 -35.04 14.24
C VAL A 454 18.29 -35.50 12.81
N ALA A 455 17.56 -34.97 11.82
CA ALA A 455 17.74 -35.32 10.41
C ALA A 455 17.54 -34.13 9.47
N ALA A 456 18.36 -34.04 8.42
CA ALA A 456 18.20 -33.07 7.35
C ALA A 456 17.03 -33.48 6.43
N GLN A 457 16.24 -32.51 6.00
CA GLN A 457 15.39 -32.63 4.82
C GLN A 457 16.07 -31.92 3.66
N ASN A 458 16.26 -32.64 2.55
CA ASN A 458 16.97 -32.12 1.37
C ASN A 458 16.09 -32.08 0.12
N ASN A 459 14.80 -32.41 0.23
CA ASN A 459 13.88 -32.46 -0.91
C ASN A 459 12.50 -31.95 -0.46
N PRO A 460 11.91 -30.95 -1.13
CA PRO A 460 12.35 -30.32 -2.38
C PRO A 460 13.44 -29.27 -2.23
N ILE A 461 14.24 -29.04 -3.27
CA ILE A 461 15.23 -27.96 -3.33
C ILE A 461 14.65 -26.87 -4.24
N GLN A 462 14.68 -25.63 -3.78
CA GLN A 462 14.25 -24.51 -4.60
C GLN A 462 15.30 -24.16 -5.65
N PHE A 463 14.82 -23.74 -6.82
CA PHE A 463 15.64 -23.39 -7.97
C PHE A 463 15.71 -21.88 -8.22
N ASP A 464 14.90 -21.08 -7.51
CA ASP A 464 14.85 -19.62 -7.63
C ASP A 464 15.28 -18.92 -6.32
N ALA A 465 15.42 -17.61 -6.38
CA ALA A 465 15.89 -16.78 -5.26
C ALA A 465 14.78 -16.27 -4.35
N PHE A 466 13.51 -16.66 -4.56
CA PHE A 466 12.37 -16.01 -3.91
C PHE A 466 11.26 -16.92 -3.38
N SER A 467 11.37 -18.22 -3.60
CA SER A 467 10.37 -19.19 -3.20
C SER A 467 10.59 -19.77 -1.80
N CYS A 468 11.58 -19.33 -1.01
CA CYS A 468 11.97 -20.03 0.21
C CYS A 468 10.80 -20.18 1.19
N GLY A 469 9.99 -19.13 1.36
CA GLY A 469 8.76 -19.17 2.14
C GLY A 469 7.71 -20.13 1.58
N ILE A 470 7.55 -20.21 0.25
CA ILE A 470 6.63 -21.17 -0.40
C ILE A 470 7.03 -22.60 -0.07
N TYR A 471 8.33 -22.91 -0.19
CA TYR A 471 8.86 -24.25 0.10
C TYR A 471 8.76 -24.60 1.58
N VAL A 472 9.03 -23.65 2.49
CA VAL A 472 8.81 -23.82 3.94
C VAL A 472 7.34 -24.12 4.24
N CYS A 473 6.41 -23.37 3.65
CA CYS A 473 4.97 -23.61 3.82
C CYS A 473 4.57 -25.02 3.36
N TRP A 474 5.04 -25.46 2.19
CA TRP A 474 4.76 -26.79 1.68
C TRP A 474 5.44 -27.91 2.48
N MET A 475 6.61 -27.64 3.06
CA MET A 475 7.27 -28.58 3.97
C MET A 475 6.44 -28.78 5.25
N PHE A 476 5.89 -27.71 5.82
CA PHE A 476 4.94 -27.84 6.94
C PHE A 476 3.69 -28.62 6.56
N ILE A 477 3.06 -28.28 5.43
CA ILE A 477 1.88 -29.00 4.93
C ILE A 477 2.21 -30.50 4.75
N ARG A 478 3.39 -30.85 4.24
CA ARG A 478 3.83 -32.24 4.05
C ARG A 478 3.88 -33.03 5.37
N HIS A 479 4.35 -32.41 6.44
CA HIS A 479 4.49 -33.08 7.74
C HIS A 479 3.18 -33.14 8.54
N VAL A 480 2.26 -32.20 8.31
CA VAL A 480 0.97 -32.15 9.01
C VAL A 480 -0.11 -32.92 8.26
N VAL A 481 -0.18 -32.76 6.94
CA VAL A 481 -1.25 -33.33 6.10
C VAL A 481 -0.78 -34.66 5.50
N ARG A 482 -1.35 -35.77 5.99
CA ARG A 482 -1.09 -37.11 5.46
C ARG A 482 -1.45 -37.18 3.97
N GLY A 483 -0.53 -37.71 3.16
CA GLY A 483 -0.75 -37.88 1.72
C GLY A 483 0.56 -38.11 0.96
N PRO A 484 0.49 -38.42 -0.35
CA PRO A 484 1.68 -38.62 -1.17
C PRO A 484 2.53 -37.34 -1.25
N PRO A 485 3.84 -37.42 -1.52
CA PRO A 485 4.63 -36.24 -1.84
C PRO A 485 4.01 -35.41 -2.97
N LEU A 486 4.04 -34.09 -2.86
CA LEU A 486 3.60 -33.21 -3.93
C LEU A 486 4.77 -32.85 -4.84
N ASP A 487 4.47 -32.75 -6.13
CA ASP A 487 5.39 -32.16 -7.09
C ASP A 487 5.61 -30.68 -6.77
N MET A 488 6.88 -30.34 -6.55
CA MET A 488 7.39 -28.99 -6.25
C MET A 488 8.42 -28.57 -7.30
N SER A 489 8.41 -29.20 -8.48
CA SER A 489 9.20 -28.80 -9.65
C SER A 489 8.83 -27.40 -10.14
N ALA A 490 9.69 -26.84 -11.01
CA ALA A 490 9.46 -25.52 -11.59
C ALA A 490 8.14 -25.41 -12.36
N THR A 491 7.74 -26.47 -13.06
CA THR A 491 6.50 -26.51 -13.83
C THR A 491 5.26 -26.60 -12.93
N ALA A 492 5.36 -27.24 -11.76
CA ALA A 492 4.27 -27.34 -10.80
C ALA A 492 4.15 -26.11 -9.88
N LEU A 493 5.18 -25.26 -9.79
CA LEU A 493 5.24 -24.18 -8.81
C LEU A 493 4.11 -23.13 -8.97
N PRO A 494 3.67 -22.73 -10.17
CA PRO A 494 2.52 -21.84 -10.32
C PRO A 494 1.26 -22.39 -9.66
N ARG A 495 0.97 -23.68 -9.87
CA ARG A 495 -0.12 -24.38 -9.20
C ARG A 495 0.04 -24.39 -7.68
N ARG A 496 1.25 -24.64 -7.18
CA ARG A 496 1.54 -24.66 -5.73
C ARG A 496 1.41 -23.31 -5.07
N ARG A 497 1.77 -22.23 -5.76
CA ARG A 497 1.55 -20.85 -5.32
C ARG A 497 0.06 -20.53 -5.26
N PHE A 498 -0.71 -20.91 -6.28
CA PHE A 498 -2.15 -20.73 -6.26
C PHE A 498 -2.81 -21.52 -5.12
N GLU A 499 -2.48 -22.80 -4.97
CA GLU A 499 -3.04 -23.65 -3.91
C GLU A 499 -2.74 -23.08 -2.51
N LEU A 500 -1.52 -22.57 -2.29
CA LEU A 500 -1.14 -21.91 -1.04
C LEU A 500 -1.91 -20.60 -0.85
N PHE A 501 -1.97 -19.75 -1.88
CA PHE A 501 -2.76 -18.51 -1.87
C PHE A 501 -4.21 -18.76 -1.47
N PHE A 502 -4.86 -19.74 -2.11
CA PHE A 502 -6.23 -20.11 -1.83
C PHE A 502 -6.40 -20.62 -0.40
N TYR A 503 -5.44 -21.41 0.10
CA TYR A 503 -5.45 -21.89 1.48
C TYR A 503 -5.32 -20.74 2.49
N LEU A 504 -4.41 -19.79 2.26
CA LEU A 504 -4.26 -18.61 3.12
C LEU A 504 -5.54 -17.77 3.17
N LEU A 505 -6.17 -17.55 2.02
CA LEU A 505 -7.39 -16.76 1.90
C LEU A 505 -8.62 -17.44 2.55
N SER A 506 -8.74 -18.76 2.43
CA SER A 506 -10.00 -19.46 2.74
C SER A 506 -9.95 -20.44 3.91
N GLY A 507 -8.74 -20.80 4.38
CA GLY A 507 -8.52 -21.92 5.29
C GLY A 507 -8.90 -23.27 4.67
N ARG A 508 -8.99 -23.40 3.33
CA ARG A 508 -9.38 -24.65 2.66
C ARG A 508 -8.27 -25.20 1.80
N SER A 509 -7.81 -26.39 2.16
CA SER A 509 -6.80 -27.10 1.38
C SER A 509 -7.45 -27.98 0.31
N SER A 510 -6.80 -28.07 -0.86
CA SER A 510 -7.16 -29.04 -1.91
C SER A 510 -7.07 -30.50 -1.42
N ARG A 511 -6.37 -30.76 -0.31
CA ARG A 511 -6.17 -32.09 0.28
C ARG A 511 -7.19 -32.51 1.33
N GLY A 512 -7.94 -31.58 1.92
CA GLY A 512 -8.85 -31.87 3.03
C GLY A 512 -10.32 -31.89 2.61
N LYS A 513 -10.84 -30.71 2.28
CA LYS A 513 -12.25 -30.49 1.89
C LYS A 513 -12.19 -29.77 0.56
N GLY A 514 -12.48 -30.46 -0.54
CA GLY A 514 -12.31 -29.94 -1.91
C GLY A 514 -12.85 -28.51 -2.11
N TRP A 515 -12.34 -27.82 -3.14
CA TRP A 515 -12.67 -26.43 -3.46
C TRP A 515 -14.17 -26.27 -3.82
N SER A 516 -15.04 -26.23 -2.82
CA SER A 516 -16.48 -26.10 -3.00
C SER A 516 -16.91 -24.65 -2.82
N SER A 517 -17.70 -24.15 -3.78
CA SER A 517 -18.19 -22.76 -3.87
C SER A 517 -19.11 -22.34 -2.70
N THR A 518 -19.62 -23.30 -1.92
CA THR A 518 -20.77 -23.12 -1.01
C THR A 518 -20.58 -22.11 0.14
N ARG A 519 -19.40 -21.51 0.31
CA ARG A 519 -19.12 -20.55 1.40
C ARG A 519 -18.11 -19.45 1.07
N LEU A 520 -17.92 -19.03 -0.19
CA LEU A 520 -17.31 -17.72 -0.45
C LEU A 520 -18.37 -16.65 -0.09
N ARG A 521 -18.37 -16.18 1.17
CA ARG A 521 -19.32 -15.16 1.61
C ARG A 521 -18.84 -13.81 1.11
N ARG A 522 -19.64 -13.19 0.22
CA ARG A 522 -19.47 -11.80 -0.21
C ARG A 522 -19.38 -10.86 1.00
N PRO A 523 -18.54 -9.81 0.97
CA PRO A 523 -18.41 -8.84 2.04
C PRO A 523 -19.78 -8.23 2.40
N ARG A 524 -20.05 -8.09 3.70
CA ARG A 524 -21.37 -7.70 4.24
C ARG A 524 -21.93 -6.37 3.71
N LYS A 525 -21.09 -5.48 3.16
CA LYS A 525 -21.51 -4.19 2.61
C LYS A 525 -22.36 -4.29 1.33
N THR A 526 -22.16 -5.31 0.48
CA THR A 526 -22.94 -5.45 -0.78
C THR A 526 -24.32 -6.10 -0.60
N ARG A 527 -24.58 -6.80 0.51
CA ARG A 527 -25.90 -7.40 0.79
C ARG A 527 -26.98 -6.36 1.10
N ARG A 528 -26.63 -5.19 1.64
CA ARG A 528 -27.58 -4.11 1.90
C ARG A 528 -28.07 -3.45 0.60
N CYS A 529 -27.16 -3.18 -0.34
CA CYS A 529 -27.54 -2.65 -1.66
C CYS A 529 -28.36 -3.63 -2.48
N MET A 530 -28.03 -4.93 -2.48
CA MET A 530 -28.81 -5.91 -3.27
C MET A 530 -30.22 -6.16 -2.70
N ARG A 531 -30.39 -6.16 -1.36
CA ARG A 531 -31.72 -6.23 -0.74
C ARG A 531 -32.56 -4.98 -1.00
N LEU A 532 -31.94 -3.79 -0.94
CA LEU A 532 -32.63 -2.55 -1.30
C LEU A 532 -33.02 -2.53 -2.78
N CYS A 533 -32.18 -3.02 -3.69
CA CYS A 533 -32.49 -3.09 -5.11
C CYS A 533 -33.63 -4.08 -5.42
N LEU A 534 -33.64 -5.26 -4.78
CA LEU A 534 -34.72 -6.24 -4.88
C LEU A 534 -36.03 -5.76 -4.23
N GLN A 535 -35.97 -5.01 -3.12
CA GLN A 535 -37.15 -4.38 -2.53
C GLN A 535 -37.68 -3.23 -3.38
N LEU A 536 -36.81 -2.43 -4.01
CA LEU A 536 -37.21 -1.37 -4.94
C LEU A 536 -37.86 -1.94 -6.21
N GLN A 537 -37.30 -3.01 -6.80
CA GLN A 537 -37.93 -3.72 -7.92
C GLN A 537 -39.30 -4.29 -7.52
N ALA A 538 -39.42 -4.98 -6.39
CA ALA A 538 -40.70 -5.54 -5.93
C ALA A 538 -41.77 -4.45 -5.65
N THR A 539 -41.34 -3.26 -5.19
CA THR A 539 -42.24 -2.12 -4.92
C THR A 539 -42.66 -1.40 -6.21
N LEU A 540 -41.78 -1.31 -7.21
CA LEU A 540 -42.09 -0.79 -8.55
C LEU A 540 -43.05 -1.71 -9.31
N THR A 541 -42.86 -3.03 -9.25
CA THR A 541 -43.76 -4.00 -9.89
C THR A 541 -45.15 -4.01 -9.24
N ARG A 542 -45.23 -3.84 -7.91
CA ARG A 542 -46.52 -3.69 -7.20
C ARG A 542 -47.23 -2.36 -7.50
N LYS A 543 -46.50 -1.25 -7.65
CA LYS A 543 -47.09 0.04 -8.06
C LYS A 543 -47.58 0.02 -9.51
N MET A 544 -46.91 -0.70 -10.41
CA MET A 544 -47.37 -0.86 -11.80
C MET A 544 -48.65 -1.72 -11.93
N MET A 545 -48.94 -2.61 -10.97
CA MET A 545 -50.19 -3.39 -10.98
C MET A 545 -51.43 -2.60 -10.53
N PHE A 546 -51.27 -1.42 -9.92
CA PHE A 546 -52.38 -0.60 -9.38
C PHE A 546 -52.71 0.65 -10.22
N LEU A 547 -52.09 0.82 -11.39
CA LEU A 547 -52.46 1.89 -12.32
C LEU A 547 -53.62 1.45 -13.22
N GLN A 548 -54.64 2.30 -13.29
CA GLN A 548 -55.89 2.10 -14.02
C GLN A 548 -55.72 1.70 -15.51
N PRO A 549 -56.68 0.95 -16.07
CA PRO A 549 -56.56 0.32 -17.39
C PRO A 549 -56.88 1.31 -18.52
N LYS A 550 -56.02 2.31 -18.78
CA LYS A 550 -56.16 3.16 -19.99
C LYS A 550 -54.85 3.51 -20.72
N SER A 551 -53.73 2.84 -20.44
CA SER A 551 -52.47 3.07 -21.16
C SER A 551 -51.70 1.81 -21.56
N ARG A 552 -52.34 0.63 -21.55
CA ARG A 552 -51.70 -0.64 -21.92
C ARG A 552 -51.33 -0.81 -23.39
N SER A 553 -51.71 0.09 -24.31
CA SER A 553 -51.47 -0.10 -25.75
C SER A 553 -50.16 0.53 -26.29
N LYS A 554 -49.27 1.08 -25.45
CA LYS A 554 -48.00 1.67 -25.91
C LYS A 554 -46.72 1.04 -25.37
N PHE A 555 -46.80 -0.04 -24.59
CA PHE A 555 -45.63 -0.70 -23.99
C PHE A 555 -45.36 -2.13 -24.47
N ALA A 556 -46.12 -2.64 -25.43
CA ALA A 556 -45.97 -4.01 -25.95
C ALA A 556 -44.88 -4.18 -27.03
N SER A 557 -44.06 -3.15 -27.32
CA SER A 557 -43.03 -3.21 -28.39
C SER A 557 -41.59 -3.23 -27.88
N PHE A 558 -41.34 -3.47 -26.58
CA PHE A 558 -39.97 -3.44 -26.03
C PHE A 558 -39.52 -4.72 -25.30
N SER A 559 -40.27 -5.82 -25.39
CA SER A 559 -39.96 -7.06 -24.65
C SER A 559 -39.63 -8.28 -25.53
N VAL A 560 -39.11 -8.05 -26.74
CA VAL A 560 -38.47 -9.10 -27.55
C VAL A 560 -37.08 -8.62 -27.91
N LEU A 561 -36.13 -8.75 -26.98
CA LEU A 561 -34.68 -8.78 -27.18
C LEU A 561 -34.01 -8.87 -25.80
N THR A 562 -33.97 -10.08 -25.25
CA THR A 562 -32.98 -10.57 -24.25
C THR A 562 -33.30 -12.04 -23.95
N ALA A 563 -33.08 -12.88 -24.95
CA ALA A 563 -32.80 -14.29 -24.79
C ALA A 563 -31.75 -14.63 -25.85
N GLY A 564 -30.50 -14.77 -25.40
CA GLY A 564 -29.29 -14.90 -26.19
C GLY A 564 -28.10 -14.66 -25.28
#